data_AF-A0ABD3PNM8-F1
#
_entry.id   AF-A0ABD3PNM8-F1
#
_cell.length_a   1.000
_cell.length_b   1.000
_cell.length_c   1.000
_cell.angle_alpha   90.00
_cell.angle_beta   90.00
_cell.angle_gamma   90.00
#
_symmetry.space_group_name_H-M   'P 1'
#
loop_
_entity.id
_entity.type
_entity.pdbx_description
1 polymer ?
#
loop_
_entity_poly.entity_id
_entity_poly.type
_entity_poly.pdbx_seq_one_letter_code
_entity_poly.pdbx_strand_id
1 'polypeptide(L)'
;MSSKPEENAAFDKLVKTNFPGAISNKELETKVASILELKGLNPANTLLCTSLCCDELARSLEDDLNKVYGHNFNLGGLSGFPFAGNTGFGAMSAHVPDGGYCLLVHGPHVGITQDGVIGKVERSGIALVDNCCGSAIAASNYVKGITDGGAKITTKLQQFSDFQQGAVQELILPFGKRLNDADNRMKELPYALYDSQDILVREIISAGKGGIKAGLALLSGIQINTSPDTLDYFHPLRFDYYDENGVVVEDLLPSLKVRRM
;
A
#
# COMPACT_ATOMS: atom_id res chain seq x y z
N MET A 1 11.41 12.09 19.31
CA MET A 1 10.27 11.58 18.54
C MET A 1 9.23 12.68 18.53
N SER A 2 8.89 13.23 17.35
CA SER A 2 7.79 14.19 17.25
C SER A 2 6.49 13.49 17.66
N SER A 3 5.67 14.11 18.49
CA SER A 3 4.31 13.63 18.78
C SER A 3 3.53 13.50 17.47
N LYS A 4 2.71 12.45 17.31
CA LYS A 4 1.79 12.35 16.16
C LYS A 4 0.88 13.59 16.15
N PRO A 5 0.51 14.13 14.97
CA PRO A 5 -0.44 15.23 14.88
C PRO A 5 -1.78 14.93 15.58
N GLU A 6 -2.46 15.98 16.02
CA GLU A 6 -3.80 15.86 16.59
C GLU A 6 -4.84 15.54 15.51
N GLU A 7 -5.96 14.93 15.93
CA GLU A 7 -7.06 14.63 15.02
C GLU A 7 -7.79 15.90 14.59
N ASN A 8 -8.00 16.06 13.29
CA ASN A 8 -8.75 17.17 12.71
C ASN A 8 -10.01 16.65 12.01
N ALA A 9 -11.19 16.88 12.61
CA ALA A 9 -12.47 16.35 12.11
C ALA A 9 -12.84 16.86 10.70
N ALA A 10 -12.48 18.09 10.36
CA ALA A 10 -12.76 18.64 9.03
C ALA A 10 -11.89 17.96 7.97
N PHE A 11 -10.61 17.76 8.28
CA PHE A 11 -9.68 17.08 7.39
C PHE A 11 -9.98 15.57 7.26
N ASP A 12 -10.31 14.89 8.36
CA ASP A 12 -10.80 13.51 8.35
C ASP A 12 -12.00 13.33 7.41
N LYS A 13 -12.97 14.25 7.49
CA LYS A 13 -14.13 14.25 6.59
C LYS A 13 -13.72 14.46 5.13
N LEU A 14 -12.76 15.35 4.86
CA LEU A 14 -12.23 15.60 3.52
C LEU A 14 -11.58 14.35 2.93
N VAL A 15 -10.72 13.68 3.70
CA VAL A 15 -10.07 12.42 3.27
C VAL A 15 -11.12 11.34 3.02
N LYS A 16 -12.04 11.12 3.96
CA LYS A 16 -13.10 10.09 3.84
C LYS A 16 -14.12 10.36 2.75
N THR A 17 -14.32 11.62 2.35
CA THR A 17 -15.15 11.98 1.18
C THR A 17 -14.45 11.55 -0.11
N ASN A 18 -13.13 11.71 -0.18
CA ASN A 18 -12.35 11.30 -1.35
C ASN A 18 -12.08 9.80 -1.38
N PHE A 19 -11.86 9.17 -0.24
CA PHE A 19 -11.57 7.74 -0.09
C PHE A 19 -12.54 7.12 0.94
N PRO A 20 -13.77 6.76 0.53
CA PRO A 20 -14.81 6.26 1.44
C PRO A 20 -14.39 4.95 2.12
N GLY A 21 -14.05 5.03 3.40
CA GLY A 21 -13.53 3.90 4.18
C GLY A 21 -12.06 4.06 4.60
N ALA A 22 -11.43 5.18 4.24
CA ALA A 22 -10.14 5.56 4.82
C ALA A 22 -10.22 5.65 6.36
N ILE A 23 -9.14 5.21 6.98
CA ILE A 23 -8.92 5.17 8.43
C ILE A 23 -7.55 5.78 8.72
N SER A 24 -7.42 6.55 9.80
CA SER A 24 -6.10 7.12 10.15
C SER A 24 -5.12 6.00 10.51
N ASN A 25 -3.82 6.19 10.26
CA ASN A 25 -2.80 5.19 10.60
C ASN A 25 -2.82 4.86 12.11
N LYS A 26 -3.08 5.85 12.95
CA LYS A 26 -3.26 5.69 14.40
C LYS A 26 -4.38 4.71 14.76
N GLU A 27 -5.54 4.84 14.10
CA GLU A 27 -6.68 3.95 14.33
C GLU A 27 -6.46 2.58 13.67
N LEU A 28 -5.83 2.54 12.49
CA LEU A 28 -5.49 1.31 11.77
C LEU A 28 -4.57 0.42 12.59
N GLU A 29 -3.45 0.97 13.10
CA GLU A 29 -2.45 0.28 13.93
C GLU A 29 -3.15 -0.47 15.09
N THR A 30 -3.96 0.27 15.84
CA THR A 30 -4.68 -0.27 17.01
C THR A 30 -5.65 -1.39 16.61
N LYS A 31 -6.46 -1.17 15.57
CA LYS A 31 -7.47 -2.14 15.16
C LYS A 31 -6.87 -3.41 14.55
N VAL A 32 -5.87 -3.27 13.69
CA VAL A 32 -5.18 -4.40 13.07
C VAL A 32 -4.56 -5.26 14.16
N ALA A 33 -3.86 -4.66 15.12
CA ALA A 33 -3.29 -5.38 16.25
C ALA A 33 -4.35 -6.17 17.03
N SER A 34 -5.46 -5.53 17.40
CA SER A 34 -6.55 -6.21 18.12
C SER A 34 -7.22 -7.32 17.32
N ILE A 35 -7.48 -7.11 16.02
CA ILE A 35 -8.11 -8.13 15.16
C ILE A 35 -7.18 -9.35 15.02
N LEU A 36 -5.89 -9.12 14.85
CA LEU A 36 -4.89 -10.17 14.66
C LEU A 36 -4.59 -10.92 15.97
N GLU A 37 -4.63 -10.25 17.12
CA GLU A 37 -4.52 -10.91 18.42
C GLU A 37 -5.63 -11.94 18.64
N LEU A 38 -6.86 -11.65 18.20
CA LEU A 38 -7.98 -12.60 18.22
C LEU A 38 -7.76 -13.83 17.31
N LYS A 39 -6.80 -13.76 16.37
CA LYS A 39 -6.36 -14.88 15.51
C LYS A 39 -5.10 -15.58 16.04
N GLY A 40 -4.56 -15.14 17.17
CA GLY A 40 -3.33 -15.69 17.76
C GLY A 40 -2.04 -15.03 17.26
N LEU A 41 -2.14 -14.00 16.42
CA LEU A 41 -1.00 -13.20 15.97
C LEU A 41 -0.69 -12.13 17.00
N ASN A 42 0.50 -12.19 17.57
CA ASN A 42 1.00 -11.22 18.54
C ASN A 42 2.43 -10.77 18.16
N PRO A 43 2.95 -9.70 18.80
CA PRO A 43 4.29 -9.19 18.51
C PRO A 43 5.42 -10.22 18.59
N ALA A 44 5.30 -11.24 19.44
CA ALA A 44 6.37 -12.22 19.66
C ALA A 44 6.42 -13.33 18.59
N ASN A 45 5.31 -13.57 17.88
CA ASN A 45 5.19 -14.67 16.91
C ASN A 45 4.86 -14.20 15.49
N THR A 46 4.81 -12.89 15.23
CA THR A 46 4.42 -12.34 13.93
C THR A 46 5.57 -11.58 13.31
N LEU A 47 5.97 -11.95 12.09
CA LEU A 47 6.87 -11.14 11.28
C LEU A 47 6.05 -10.17 10.42
N LEU A 48 6.33 -8.87 10.55
CA LEU A 48 5.80 -7.87 9.64
C LEU A 48 6.56 -7.92 8.30
N CYS A 49 5.79 -7.89 7.22
CA CYS A 49 6.29 -7.74 5.87
C CYS A 49 5.52 -6.61 5.20
N THR A 50 6.21 -5.74 4.47
CA THR A 50 5.56 -4.63 3.75
C THR A 50 5.92 -4.63 2.28
N SER A 51 4.96 -4.22 1.45
CA SER A 51 5.17 -3.93 0.04
C SER A 51 4.60 -2.54 -0.25
N LEU A 52 5.44 -1.53 -0.03
CA LEU A 52 5.10 -0.11 -0.07
C LEU A 52 6.12 0.65 -0.94
N CYS A 53 5.81 1.90 -1.26
CA CYS A 53 6.64 2.72 -2.14
C CYS A 53 8.01 3.04 -1.51
N CYS A 54 9.02 3.27 -2.35
CA CYS A 54 10.33 3.78 -1.93
C CYS A 54 10.28 5.22 -1.39
N ASP A 55 9.21 5.97 -1.64
CA ASP A 55 9.01 7.34 -1.13
C ASP A 55 9.11 7.35 0.41
N GLU A 56 9.78 8.35 0.97
CA GLU A 56 9.99 8.46 2.42
C GLU A 56 8.68 8.62 3.18
N LEU A 57 7.62 9.13 2.55
CA LEU A 57 6.30 9.26 3.17
C LEU A 57 5.66 7.90 3.47
N ALA A 58 5.97 6.87 2.69
CA ALA A 58 5.46 5.52 2.94
C ALA A 58 5.98 4.93 4.27
N ARG A 59 7.09 5.46 4.80
CA ARG A 59 7.71 5.01 6.05
C ARG A 59 6.82 5.28 7.27
N SER A 60 5.92 6.27 7.23
CA SER A 60 5.06 6.58 8.38
C SER A 60 4.20 5.40 8.83
N LEU A 61 3.62 4.65 7.88
CA LEU A 61 2.84 3.44 8.20
C LEU A 61 3.75 2.31 8.71
N GLU A 62 4.94 2.15 8.12
CA GLU A 62 5.91 1.16 8.57
C GLU A 62 6.37 1.44 10.00
N ASP A 63 6.67 2.68 10.33
CA ASP A 63 7.07 3.10 11.68
C ASP A 63 5.99 2.80 12.71
N ASP A 64 4.72 3.00 12.36
CA ASP A 64 3.58 2.68 13.23
C ASP A 64 3.44 1.17 13.45
N LEU A 65 3.52 0.36 12.40
CA LEU A 65 3.41 -1.09 12.52
C LEU A 65 4.67 -1.71 13.16
N ASN A 66 5.85 -1.15 12.92
CA ASN A 66 7.12 -1.60 13.50
C ASN A 66 7.14 -1.41 15.03
N LYS A 67 6.41 -0.43 15.58
CA LYS A 67 6.23 -0.29 17.04
C LYS A 67 5.51 -1.49 17.65
N VAL A 68 4.65 -2.15 16.88
CA VAL A 68 3.88 -3.32 17.30
C VAL A 68 4.64 -4.61 17.02
N TYR A 69 5.12 -4.80 15.80
CA TYR A 69 5.62 -6.09 15.30
C TYR A 69 7.15 -6.18 15.14
N GLY A 70 7.88 -5.13 15.52
CA GLY A 70 9.32 -5.05 15.29
C GLY A 70 9.68 -4.78 13.83
N HIS A 71 10.95 -4.91 13.46
CA HIS A 71 11.43 -4.58 12.12
C HIS A 71 10.79 -5.44 11.02
N ASN A 72 10.36 -4.77 9.95
CA ASN A 72 9.71 -5.42 8.81
C ASN A 72 10.67 -5.94 7.74
N PHE A 73 10.24 -6.98 7.04
CA PHE A 73 10.80 -7.36 5.74
C PHE A 73 10.20 -6.49 4.63
N ASN A 74 11.01 -6.01 3.68
CA ASN A 74 10.55 -5.16 2.58
C ASN A 74 10.47 -5.95 1.26
N LEU A 75 9.25 -6.19 0.76
CA LEU A 75 9.00 -6.73 -0.59
C LEU A 75 8.81 -5.64 -1.64
N GLY A 76 8.58 -4.39 -1.22
CA GLY A 76 8.16 -3.27 -2.05
C GLY A 76 9.20 -2.75 -3.03
N GLY A 77 8.90 -1.58 -3.57
CA GLY A 77 9.72 -0.86 -4.53
C GLY A 77 8.93 0.30 -5.13
N LEU A 78 9.30 0.79 -6.31
CA LEU A 78 8.61 1.93 -6.93
C LEU A 78 7.09 1.71 -7.04
N SER A 79 6.33 2.74 -6.67
CA SER A 79 4.86 2.73 -6.59
C SER A 79 4.24 1.70 -5.63
N GLY A 80 5.02 0.93 -4.87
CA GLY A 80 4.52 -0.09 -3.93
C GLY A 80 4.40 -1.49 -4.50
N PHE A 81 4.88 -1.74 -5.72
CA PHE A 81 4.88 -3.09 -6.29
C PHE A 81 5.82 -4.03 -5.52
N PRO A 82 5.46 -5.33 -5.39
CA PRO A 82 6.26 -6.33 -4.69
C PRO A 82 7.47 -6.82 -5.51
N PHE A 83 8.37 -5.92 -5.89
CA PHE A 83 9.49 -6.20 -6.80
C PHE A 83 10.53 -7.18 -6.26
N ALA A 84 10.56 -7.45 -4.95
CA ALA A 84 11.38 -8.53 -4.42
C ALA A 84 10.90 -9.93 -4.90
N GLY A 85 9.62 -10.03 -5.31
CA GLY A 85 9.05 -11.20 -5.97
C GLY A 85 9.06 -12.48 -5.13
N ASN A 86 8.97 -13.62 -5.81
CA ASN A 86 8.93 -14.95 -5.18
C ASN A 86 10.17 -15.24 -4.33
N THR A 87 11.36 -14.79 -4.77
CA THR A 87 12.60 -14.94 -4.02
C THR A 87 12.55 -14.15 -2.71
N GLY A 88 12.08 -12.90 -2.76
CA GLY A 88 11.88 -12.08 -1.56
C GLY A 88 10.87 -12.70 -0.60
N PHE A 89 9.74 -13.19 -1.11
CA PHE A 89 8.73 -13.85 -0.29
C PHE A 89 9.26 -15.13 0.37
N GLY A 90 10.05 -15.94 -0.35
CA GLY A 90 10.70 -17.12 0.21
C GLY A 90 11.69 -16.77 1.33
N ALA A 91 12.50 -15.72 1.14
CA ALA A 91 13.41 -15.23 2.18
C ALA A 91 12.65 -14.73 3.41
N MET A 92 11.60 -13.94 3.21
CA MET A 92 10.71 -13.48 4.29
C MET A 92 10.11 -14.67 5.06
N SER A 93 9.57 -15.66 4.34
CA SER A 93 8.94 -16.85 4.92
C SER A 93 9.90 -17.64 5.82
N ALA A 94 11.18 -17.74 5.44
CA ALA A 94 12.22 -18.38 6.24
C ALA A 94 12.52 -17.61 7.54
N HIS A 95 12.23 -16.31 7.61
CA HIS A 95 12.47 -15.47 8.78
C HIS A 95 11.26 -15.38 9.73
N VAL A 96 10.08 -15.85 9.32
CA VAL A 96 8.90 -15.95 10.21
C VAL A 96 9.27 -16.82 11.43
N PRO A 97 8.87 -16.49 12.67
CA PRO A 97 9.11 -17.35 13.82
C PRO A 97 8.59 -18.78 13.63
N ASP A 98 9.19 -19.77 14.29
CA ASP A 98 8.72 -21.15 14.18
C ASP A 98 7.32 -21.31 14.76
N GLY A 99 6.40 -21.90 13.97
CA GLY A 99 4.98 -21.92 14.29
C GLY A 99 4.32 -20.54 14.37
N GLY A 100 4.98 -19.51 13.83
CA GLY A 100 4.51 -18.13 13.82
C GLY A 100 3.77 -17.75 12.54
N TYR A 101 3.51 -16.45 12.43
CA TYR A 101 2.65 -15.86 11.40
C TYR A 101 3.36 -14.74 10.64
N CYS A 102 2.84 -14.42 9.46
CA CYS A 102 3.23 -13.23 8.72
C CYS A 102 2.07 -12.23 8.70
N LEU A 103 2.34 -10.95 8.95
CA LEU A 103 1.46 -9.85 8.56
C LEU A 103 2.07 -9.18 7.32
N LEU A 104 1.42 -9.33 6.17
CA LEU A 104 1.81 -8.66 4.92
C LEU A 104 0.92 -7.42 4.69
N VAL A 105 1.52 -6.23 4.75
CA VAL A 105 0.86 -4.96 4.47
C VAL A 105 1.30 -4.41 3.12
N HIS A 106 0.37 -4.09 2.25
CA HIS A 106 0.68 -3.81 0.85
C HIS A 106 -0.22 -2.73 0.24
N GLY A 107 0.35 -1.91 -0.65
CA GLY A 107 -0.45 -1.04 -1.51
C GLY A 107 0.31 0.13 -2.14
N PRO A 108 -0.33 0.82 -3.10
CA PRO A 108 0.18 2.07 -3.63
C PRO A 108 -0.10 3.19 -2.64
N HIS A 109 0.44 4.38 -2.94
CA HIS A 109 0.21 5.56 -2.14
C HIS A 109 -0.15 6.77 -3.00
N VAL A 110 -0.86 7.72 -2.39
CA VAL A 110 -1.27 8.99 -3.01
C VAL A 110 -1.18 10.11 -1.98
N GLY A 111 -0.74 11.29 -2.41
CA GLY A 111 -0.77 12.49 -1.59
C GLY A 111 -2.13 13.18 -1.62
N ILE A 112 -2.54 13.77 -0.50
CA ILE A 112 -3.59 14.77 -0.45
C ILE A 112 -3.15 15.97 0.39
N THR A 113 -3.20 17.16 -0.20
CA THR A 113 -2.83 18.40 0.48
C THR A 113 -3.90 18.82 1.49
N GLN A 114 -3.58 19.76 2.39
CA GLN A 114 -4.53 20.27 3.39
C GLN A 114 -5.78 20.89 2.77
N ASP A 115 -5.66 21.49 1.58
CA ASP A 115 -6.76 22.06 0.79
C ASP A 115 -7.45 21.04 -0.13
N GLY A 116 -7.01 19.78 -0.13
CA GLY A 116 -7.69 18.65 -0.78
C GLY A 116 -7.27 18.35 -2.21
N VAL A 117 -6.12 18.83 -2.67
CA VAL A 117 -5.55 18.49 -3.97
C VAL A 117 -4.93 17.10 -3.91
N ILE A 118 -5.51 16.17 -4.70
CA ILE A 118 -5.05 14.77 -4.76
C ILE A 118 -3.91 14.62 -5.77
N GLY A 119 -2.95 13.76 -5.44
CA GLY A 119 -1.72 13.52 -6.23
C GLY A 119 -0.57 14.43 -5.80
N LYS A 120 -0.75 15.20 -4.73
CA LYS A 120 0.19 16.18 -4.20
C LYS A 120 0.23 16.16 -2.68
N VAL A 121 1.35 16.58 -2.10
CA VAL A 121 1.53 16.61 -0.64
C VAL A 121 2.53 17.67 -0.21
N GLU A 122 2.30 18.29 0.94
CA GLU A 122 3.26 19.14 1.63
C GLU A 122 4.33 18.28 2.31
N ARG A 123 5.61 18.65 2.20
CA ARG A 123 6.73 17.92 2.81
C ARG A 123 7.48 18.81 3.81
N SER A 124 7.96 18.21 4.90
CA SER A 124 8.69 18.95 5.94
C SER A 124 9.94 19.61 5.36
N GLY A 125 10.09 20.92 5.58
CA GLY A 125 11.23 21.69 5.09
C GLY A 125 11.24 21.99 3.59
N ILE A 126 10.16 21.67 2.84
CA ILE A 126 10.04 21.94 1.40
C ILE A 126 8.86 22.88 1.17
N ALA A 127 9.12 24.08 0.65
CA ALA A 127 8.06 25.05 0.33
C ALA A 127 7.22 24.64 -0.89
N LEU A 128 7.79 23.83 -1.79
CA LEU A 128 7.10 23.33 -2.98
C LEU A 128 6.22 22.13 -2.62
N VAL A 129 4.92 22.24 -2.90
CA VAL A 129 3.99 21.11 -2.89
C VAL A 129 4.31 20.20 -4.08
N ASP A 130 4.79 18.99 -3.79
CA ASP A 130 5.32 18.05 -4.79
C ASP A 130 4.34 16.92 -5.11
N ASN A 131 4.59 16.22 -6.22
CA ASN A 131 3.83 15.07 -6.68
C ASN A 131 3.97 13.88 -5.72
N CYS A 132 2.87 13.15 -5.51
CA CYS A 132 2.85 11.95 -4.68
C CYS A 132 1.72 11.01 -5.15
N CYS A 133 1.99 9.83 -5.69
CA CYS A 133 3.29 9.16 -5.91
C CYS A 133 3.99 9.59 -7.21
N GLY A 134 5.26 10.01 -7.16
CA GLY A 134 6.02 10.44 -8.35
C GLY A 134 6.16 9.35 -9.43
N SER A 135 6.49 8.12 -9.03
CA SER A 135 6.59 6.96 -9.94
C SER A 135 5.25 6.64 -10.63
N ALA A 136 4.17 6.64 -9.86
CA ALA A 136 2.82 6.42 -10.36
C ALA A 136 2.40 7.49 -11.37
N ILE A 137 2.64 8.76 -11.05
CA ILE A 137 2.28 9.89 -11.90
C ILE A 137 3.08 9.85 -13.19
N ALA A 138 4.38 9.52 -13.14
CA ALA A 138 5.20 9.32 -14.33
C ALA A 138 4.65 8.19 -15.22
N ALA A 139 4.23 7.08 -14.63
CA ALA A 139 3.61 5.98 -15.36
C ALA A 139 2.23 6.36 -15.95
N SER A 140 1.40 7.09 -15.19
CA SER A 140 0.13 7.65 -15.66
C SER A 140 0.30 8.59 -16.86
N ASN A 141 1.34 9.43 -16.85
CA ASN A 141 1.67 10.34 -17.95
C ASN A 141 2.14 9.59 -19.19
N TYR A 142 2.94 8.54 -19.00
CA TYR A 142 3.32 7.63 -20.09
C TYR A 142 2.09 6.98 -20.74
N VAL A 143 1.19 6.42 -19.94
CA VAL A 143 -0.08 5.85 -20.43
C VAL A 143 -0.93 6.91 -21.13
N LYS A 144 -1.01 8.13 -20.59
CA LYS A 144 -1.73 9.24 -21.22
C LYS A 144 -1.19 9.55 -22.62
N GLY A 145 0.13 9.64 -22.76
CA GLY A 145 0.76 9.88 -24.06
C GLY A 145 0.38 8.82 -25.09
N ILE A 146 0.24 7.56 -24.67
CA ILE A 146 -0.21 6.46 -25.54
C ILE A 146 -1.69 6.60 -25.88
N THR A 147 -2.55 6.82 -24.89
CA THR A 147 -4.01 6.92 -25.11
C THR A 147 -4.40 8.11 -25.95
N ASP A 148 -3.65 9.21 -25.86
CA ASP A 148 -3.83 10.41 -26.67
C ASP A 148 -3.26 10.25 -28.11
N GLY A 149 -2.61 9.12 -28.42
CA GLY A 149 -1.97 8.85 -29.71
C GLY A 149 -0.62 9.56 -29.91
N GLY A 150 -0.09 10.23 -28.88
CA GLY A 150 1.16 10.98 -28.92
C GLY A 150 2.42 10.17 -28.63
N ALA A 151 2.28 8.92 -28.15
CA ALA A 151 3.39 8.03 -27.84
C ALA A 151 3.10 6.58 -28.25
N LYS A 152 4.18 5.81 -28.45
CA LYS A 152 4.12 4.35 -28.63
C LYS A 152 4.48 3.66 -27.33
N ILE A 153 4.01 2.43 -27.16
CA ILE A 153 4.44 1.56 -26.06
C ILE A 153 5.94 1.27 -26.24
N THR A 154 6.75 1.64 -25.24
CA THR A 154 8.19 1.39 -25.17
C THR A 154 8.51 0.71 -23.84
N THR A 155 8.27 -0.60 -23.75
CA THR A 155 8.62 -1.39 -22.57
C THR A 155 10.14 -1.51 -22.46
N LYS A 156 10.74 -0.87 -21.45
CA LYS A 156 12.20 -0.90 -21.20
C LYS A 156 12.61 -1.90 -20.11
N LEU A 157 11.93 -3.05 -20.04
CA LEU A 157 12.16 -4.08 -19.01
C LEU A 157 13.59 -4.67 -18.99
N GLN A 158 14.43 -4.41 -19.99
CA GLN A 158 15.83 -4.85 -20.00
C GLN A 158 16.81 -3.76 -19.57
N GLN A 159 16.33 -2.55 -19.28
CA GLN A 159 17.16 -1.46 -18.79
C GLN A 159 17.29 -1.57 -17.26
N PHE A 160 18.23 -2.38 -16.78
CA PHE A 160 18.40 -2.64 -15.34
C PHE A 160 18.63 -1.39 -14.47
N SER A 161 19.12 -0.29 -15.05
CA SER A 161 19.27 0.99 -14.34
C SER A 161 17.95 1.69 -14.00
N ASP A 162 16.85 1.34 -14.66
CA ASP A 162 15.52 1.94 -14.44
C ASP A 162 14.40 0.88 -14.56
N PHE A 163 14.73 -0.37 -14.21
CA PHE A 163 13.89 -1.53 -14.42
C PHE A 163 12.52 -1.40 -13.76
N GLN A 164 12.50 -0.96 -12.49
CA GLN A 164 11.26 -0.87 -11.73
C GLN A 164 10.29 0.12 -12.37
N GLN A 165 10.74 1.28 -12.82
CA GLN A 165 9.86 2.26 -13.45
C GLN A 165 9.31 1.74 -14.79
N GLY A 166 10.13 1.03 -15.58
CA GLY A 166 9.68 0.34 -16.79
C GLY A 166 8.59 -0.70 -16.49
N ALA A 167 8.73 -1.46 -15.40
CA ALA A 167 7.71 -2.41 -14.96
C ALA A 167 6.44 -1.71 -14.48
N VAL A 168 6.53 -0.63 -13.69
CA VAL A 168 5.37 0.18 -13.28
C VAL A 168 4.61 0.69 -14.51
N GLN A 169 5.33 1.21 -15.52
CA GLN A 169 4.75 1.69 -16.78
C GLN A 169 3.97 0.61 -17.52
N GLU A 170 4.47 -0.62 -17.55
CA GLU A 170 3.79 -1.75 -18.18
C GLU A 170 2.56 -2.20 -17.40
N LEU A 171 2.69 -2.31 -16.08
CA LEU A 171 1.63 -2.77 -15.18
C LEU A 171 0.44 -1.80 -15.10
N ILE A 172 0.60 -0.54 -15.53
CA ILE A 172 -0.49 0.44 -15.59
C ILE A 172 -1.17 0.53 -16.97
N LEU A 173 -0.57 -0.05 -18.04
CA LEU A 173 -1.11 0.01 -19.41
C LEU A 173 -2.58 -0.43 -19.53
N PRO A 174 -3.04 -1.52 -18.86
CA PRO A 174 -4.42 -1.97 -18.98
C PRO A 174 -5.47 -0.95 -18.52
N PHE A 175 -5.07 0.03 -17.71
CA PHE A 175 -5.97 1.01 -17.11
C PHE A 175 -6.04 2.33 -17.88
N GLY A 176 -5.40 2.44 -19.04
CA GLY A 176 -5.33 3.71 -19.78
C GLY A 176 -6.69 4.33 -20.09
N LYS A 177 -7.67 3.52 -20.52
CA LYS A 177 -9.04 4.00 -20.74
C LYS A 177 -9.70 4.47 -19.43
N ARG A 178 -9.60 3.66 -18.37
CA ARG A 178 -10.15 3.98 -17.04
C ARG A 178 -9.60 5.29 -16.50
N LEU A 179 -8.29 5.50 -16.61
CA LEU A 179 -7.61 6.74 -16.20
C LEU A 179 -7.97 7.94 -17.09
N ASN A 180 -8.30 7.71 -18.36
CA ASN A 180 -8.73 8.77 -19.27
C ASN A 180 -10.16 9.23 -19.00
N ASP A 181 -11.04 8.30 -18.64
CA ASP A 181 -12.47 8.58 -18.42
C ASP A 181 -12.77 9.05 -16.98
N ALA A 182 -11.81 8.97 -16.06
CA ALA A 182 -12.01 9.33 -14.67
C ALA A 182 -12.20 10.84 -14.45
N ASP A 183 -13.21 11.21 -13.66
CA ASP A 183 -13.47 12.61 -13.25
C ASP A 183 -12.23 13.26 -12.61
N ASN A 184 -11.51 12.49 -11.79
CA ASN A 184 -10.23 12.88 -11.22
C ASN A 184 -9.22 11.75 -11.40
N ARG A 185 -8.35 11.90 -12.40
CA ARG A 185 -7.28 10.94 -12.72
C ARG A 185 -6.35 10.66 -11.54
N MET A 186 -6.01 11.66 -10.73
CA MET A 186 -5.10 11.48 -9.58
C MET A 186 -5.76 10.70 -8.44
N LYS A 187 -7.08 10.81 -8.31
CA LYS A 187 -7.86 9.95 -7.40
C LYS A 187 -7.96 8.52 -7.93
N GLU A 188 -8.12 8.34 -9.23
CA GLU A 188 -8.27 7.02 -9.85
C GLU A 188 -6.96 6.22 -9.92
N LEU A 189 -5.84 6.93 -10.10
CA LEU A 189 -4.50 6.35 -10.25
C LEU A 189 -4.11 5.33 -9.17
N PRO A 190 -4.24 5.60 -7.86
CA PRO A 190 -3.89 4.60 -6.84
C PRO A 190 -4.80 3.37 -6.90
N TYR A 191 -6.07 3.49 -7.30
CA TYR A 191 -6.94 2.31 -7.49
C TYR A 191 -6.51 1.46 -8.70
N ALA A 192 -6.16 2.11 -9.81
CA ALA A 192 -5.65 1.40 -10.98
C ALA A 192 -4.33 0.65 -10.68
N LEU A 193 -3.43 1.26 -9.91
CA LEU A 193 -2.22 0.60 -9.44
C LEU A 193 -2.51 -0.55 -8.49
N TYR A 194 -3.41 -0.33 -7.52
CA TYR A 194 -3.80 -1.33 -6.54
C TYR A 194 -4.27 -2.62 -7.23
N ASP A 195 -5.08 -2.52 -8.29
CA ASP A 195 -5.57 -3.70 -9.01
C ASP A 195 -4.43 -4.56 -9.59
N SER A 196 -3.42 -3.94 -10.21
CA SER A 196 -2.23 -4.67 -10.68
C SER A 196 -1.42 -5.23 -9.52
N GLN A 197 -1.28 -4.49 -8.43
CA GLN A 197 -0.46 -4.93 -7.31
C GLN A 197 -1.12 -6.06 -6.51
N ASP A 198 -2.45 -6.03 -6.30
CA ASP A 198 -3.19 -7.11 -5.63
C ASP A 198 -3.06 -8.43 -6.38
N ILE A 199 -3.10 -8.39 -7.73
CA ILE A 199 -2.85 -9.57 -8.57
C ILE A 199 -1.46 -10.12 -8.30
N LEU A 200 -0.42 -9.27 -8.40
CA LEU A 200 0.97 -9.71 -8.23
C LEU A 200 1.27 -10.23 -6.82
N VAL A 201 0.79 -9.54 -5.78
CA VAL A 201 0.98 -10.01 -4.39
C VAL A 201 0.33 -11.37 -4.18
N ARG A 202 -0.89 -11.57 -4.69
CA ARG A 202 -1.59 -12.86 -4.54
C ARG A 202 -0.94 -13.97 -5.35
N GLU A 203 -0.40 -13.66 -6.53
CA GLU A 203 0.41 -14.61 -7.30
C GLU A 203 1.68 -15.02 -6.54
N ILE A 204 2.37 -14.06 -5.91
CA ILE A 204 3.55 -14.32 -5.07
C ILE A 204 3.20 -15.18 -3.85
N ILE A 205 2.11 -14.86 -3.14
CA ILE A 205 1.63 -15.67 -2.00
C ILE A 205 1.30 -17.08 -2.48
N SER A 206 0.58 -17.22 -3.61
CA SER A 206 0.20 -18.52 -4.16
C SER A 206 1.41 -19.37 -4.55
N ALA A 207 2.42 -18.75 -5.18
CA ALA A 207 3.67 -19.43 -5.55
C ALA A 207 4.51 -19.80 -4.32
N GLY A 208 4.50 -18.94 -3.30
CA GLY A 208 5.26 -19.09 -2.06
C GLY A 208 4.53 -19.82 -0.93
N LYS A 209 3.31 -20.33 -1.16
CA LYS A 209 2.43 -20.84 -0.09
C LYS A 209 3.05 -21.93 0.79
N GLY A 210 3.97 -22.73 0.25
CA GLY A 210 4.69 -23.75 1.02
C GLY A 210 5.65 -23.20 2.08
N GLY A 211 5.91 -21.89 2.06
CA GLY A 211 6.66 -21.18 3.10
C GLY A 211 5.78 -20.56 4.20
N ILE A 212 4.45 -20.59 4.06
CA ILE A 212 3.56 -20.12 5.12
C ILE A 212 3.64 -21.10 6.29
N LYS A 213 3.89 -20.56 7.49
CA LYS A 213 4.00 -21.35 8.73
C LYS A 213 2.62 -21.59 9.34
N ALA A 214 2.26 -20.89 10.42
CA ALA A 214 0.94 -21.06 11.05
C ALA A 214 -0.18 -20.25 10.37
N GLY A 215 0.17 -19.26 9.54
CA GLY A 215 -0.78 -18.48 8.77
C GLY A 215 -0.20 -17.16 8.28
N LEU A 216 -0.96 -16.46 7.43
CA LEU A 216 -0.60 -15.16 6.89
C LEU A 216 -1.83 -14.23 6.90
N ALA A 217 -1.67 -13.02 7.43
CA ALA A 217 -2.67 -11.96 7.32
C ALA A 217 -2.23 -10.99 6.21
N LEU A 218 -3.08 -10.77 5.20
CA LEU A 218 -2.85 -9.85 4.10
C LEU A 218 -3.74 -8.61 4.27
N LEU A 219 -3.14 -7.48 4.62
CA LEU A 219 -3.82 -6.18 4.63
C LEU A 219 -3.38 -5.38 3.39
N SER A 220 -4.29 -5.21 2.43
CA SER A 220 -4.02 -4.43 1.22
C SER A 220 -4.95 -3.23 1.10
N GLY A 221 -4.45 -2.12 0.59
CA GLY A 221 -5.22 -0.90 0.43
C GLY A 221 -4.44 0.21 -0.25
N ILE A 222 -4.83 1.46 -0.03
CA ILE A 222 -4.15 2.64 -0.55
C ILE A 222 -3.63 3.46 0.63
N GLN A 223 -2.34 3.73 0.69
CA GLN A 223 -1.79 4.72 1.62
C GLN A 223 -2.14 6.13 1.15
N ILE A 224 -2.56 6.98 2.07
CA ILE A 224 -2.91 8.37 1.81
C ILE A 224 -1.99 9.23 2.67
N ASN A 225 -1.00 9.82 2.03
CA ASN A 225 -0.02 10.69 2.68
C ASN A 225 -0.53 12.12 2.71
N THR A 226 -0.28 12.78 3.82
CA THR A 226 -0.82 14.10 4.13
C THR A 226 0.29 15.03 4.62
N SER A 227 -0.05 16.27 4.94
CA SER A 227 0.91 17.24 5.45
C SER A 227 1.55 16.79 6.78
N PRO A 228 2.73 17.31 7.16
CA PRO A 228 3.37 16.98 8.44
C PRO A 228 2.51 17.28 9.69
N ASP A 229 1.55 18.19 9.57
CA ASP A 229 0.66 18.62 10.66
C ASP A 229 -0.67 17.86 10.68
N THR A 230 -0.83 16.83 9.83
CA THR A 230 -2.03 16.01 9.74
C THR A 230 -1.70 14.53 9.84
N LEU A 231 -2.66 13.72 10.28
CA LEU A 231 -2.49 12.26 10.30
C LEU A 231 -2.52 11.71 8.88
N ASP A 232 -1.61 10.77 8.59
CA ASP A 232 -1.74 9.91 7.42
C ASP A 232 -2.87 8.90 7.59
N TYR A 233 -3.42 8.45 6.46
CA TYR A 233 -4.52 7.51 6.39
C TYR A 233 -4.16 6.30 5.55
N PHE A 234 -4.93 5.23 5.74
CA PHE A 234 -4.95 4.06 4.89
C PHE A 234 -6.39 3.79 4.46
N HIS A 235 -6.60 3.48 3.19
CA HIS A 235 -7.89 3.05 2.66
C HIS A 235 -7.84 1.54 2.42
N PRO A 236 -8.29 0.71 3.39
CA PRO A 236 -8.23 -0.74 3.27
C PRO A 236 -9.25 -1.24 2.23
N LEU A 237 -8.76 -2.07 1.30
CA LEU A 237 -9.53 -2.67 0.21
C LEU A 237 -9.60 -4.19 0.32
N ARG A 238 -8.65 -4.82 1.03
CA ARG A 238 -8.62 -6.23 1.37
C ARG A 238 -8.04 -6.41 2.76
N PHE A 239 -8.58 -7.35 3.54
CA PHE A 239 -7.94 -7.83 4.74
C PHE A 239 -8.24 -9.31 4.91
N ASP A 240 -7.38 -10.18 4.40
CA ASP A 240 -7.62 -11.62 4.34
C ASP A 240 -6.77 -12.36 5.36
N TYR A 241 -7.30 -13.45 5.90
CA TYR A 241 -6.55 -14.42 6.70
C TYR A 241 -6.37 -15.72 5.92
N TYR A 242 -5.11 -16.11 5.74
CA TYR A 242 -4.66 -17.34 5.10
C TYR A 242 -4.25 -18.37 6.16
N ASP A 243 -4.69 -19.61 5.96
CA ASP A 243 -4.21 -20.76 6.74
C ASP A 243 -2.79 -21.20 6.34
N GLU A 244 -2.26 -22.23 6.99
CA GLU A 244 -0.95 -22.82 6.71
C GLU A 244 -0.82 -23.40 5.29
N ASN A 245 -1.93 -23.64 4.60
CA ASN A 245 -1.95 -24.16 3.24
C ASN A 245 -1.99 -23.05 2.18
N GLY A 246 -1.99 -21.78 2.62
CA GLY A 246 -2.14 -20.61 1.75
C GLY A 246 -3.54 -20.47 1.17
N VAL A 247 -4.55 -20.98 1.86
CA VAL A 247 -5.96 -20.81 1.51
C VAL A 247 -6.54 -19.67 2.32
N VAL A 248 -7.25 -18.75 1.67
CA VAL A 248 -8.02 -17.71 2.39
C VAL A 248 -9.17 -18.39 3.12
N VAL A 249 -9.16 -18.32 4.45
CA VAL A 249 -10.19 -18.90 5.30
C VAL A 249 -11.13 -17.86 5.90
N GLU A 250 -10.76 -16.58 5.87
CA GLU A 250 -11.59 -15.50 6.41
C GLU A 250 -11.30 -14.13 5.78
N ASP A 251 -12.36 -13.35 5.55
CA ASP A 251 -12.30 -11.92 5.23
C ASP A 251 -12.47 -11.11 6.53
N LEU A 252 -11.39 -10.45 6.96
CA LEU A 252 -11.29 -9.61 8.15
C LEU A 252 -11.62 -8.14 7.86
N LEU A 253 -11.82 -7.73 6.60
CA LEU A 253 -12.08 -6.34 6.23
C LEU A 253 -13.33 -5.74 6.90
N PRO A 254 -14.45 -6.50 7.06
CA PRO A 254 -15.61 -6.00 7.79
C PRO A 254 -15.31 -5.59 9.24
N SER A 255 -14.32 -6.22 9.87
CA SER A 255 -13.92 -5.93 11.27
C SER A 255 -13.17 -4.60 11.41
N LEU A 256 -12.56 -4.08 10.32
CA LEU A 256 -11.94 -2.75 10.33
C LEU A 256 -12.96 -1.62 10.22
N LYS A 257 -14.10 -1.88 9.57
CA LYS A 257 -15.19 -0.92 9.40
C LYS A 257 -15.95 -0.81 10.72
N VAL A 258 -15.84 0.35 11.39
CA VAL A 258 -16.64 0.62 12.60
C VAL A 258 -18.11 0.41 12.23
N ARG A 259 -18.82 -0.48 12.95
CA ARG A 259 -20.28 -0.45 12.96
C ARG A 259 -20.66 0.96 13.40
N ARG A 260 -21.32 1.74 12.54
CA ARG A 260 -22.06 2.91 13.03
C ARG A 260 -22.98 2.40 14.13
N MET A 261 -22.65 2.72 15.39
CA MET A 261 -23.64 2.73 16.46
C MET A 261 -24.60 3.88 16.18
#